data_AF-A0A3S9P6D4-F1
#
_entry.id   AF-A0A3S9P6D4-F1
#
_cell.length_a   1.000
_cell.length_b   1.000
_cell.length_c   1.000
_cell.angle_alpha   90.00
_cell.angle_beta   90.00
_cell.angle_gamma   90.00
#
_symmetry.space_group_name_H-M   'P 1'
#
loop_
_entity.id
_entity.type
_entity.pdbx_description
1 polymer ?
#
loop_
_entity_poly.entity_id
_entity_poly.type
_entity_poly.pdbx_seq_one_letter_code
_entity_poly.pdbx_strand_id
1 'polypeptide(L)'
;MNKKLYFFLISSWIIISRILDVYYTYQFTPDLSKEANPIVSIFGISSWSILSFIITVVVIYVIYTFYLVIFKPFDLLPNEKGYSYSNIIAYLFLGVKESWLSVFYKFPKSYKRMKYYIGHILPVSFAYVGLITTIMWLLINNTESFYTEYYRLKYVLVIILLPIVSFIFVWTYLMYKKYLNKLRIN
;
A
#
# COMPACT_ATOMS: atom_id res chain seq x y z
N MET A 1 0.68 7.43 -20.55
CA MET A 1 -0.70 7.42 -20.03
C MET A 1 -1.08 8.80 -19.51
N ASN A 2 -2.30 9.27 -19.77
CA ASN A 2 -2.78 10.54 -19.25
C ASN A 2 -2.81 10.48 -17.71
N LYS A 3 -2.06 11.37 -17.03
CA LYS A 3 -1.96 11.40 -15.56
C LYS A 3 -3.31 11.51 -14.87
N LYS A 4 -4.24 12.28 -15.44
CA LYS A 4 -5.60 12.45 -14.92
C LYS A 4 -6.38 11.13 -14.99
N LEU A 5 -6.32 10.45 -16.14
CA LEU A 5 -6.97 9.16 -16.32
C LEU A 5 -6.38 8.10 -15.38
N TYR A 6 -5.05 8.03 -15.27
CA TYR A 6 -4.39 7.09 -14.35
C TYR A 6 -4.84 7.32 -12.90
N PHE A 7 -4.80 8.57 -12.46
CA PHE A 7 -5.22 8.94 -11.12
C PHE A 7 -6.68 8.58 -10.87
N PHE A 8 -7.56 8.91 -11.82
CA PHE A 8 -8.99 8.62 -11.74
C PHE A 8 -9.27 7.12 -11.64
N LEU A 9 -8.67 6.30 -12.51
CA LEU A 9 -8.92 4.85 -12.54
C LEU A 9 -8.46 4.18 -11.25
N ILE A 10 -7.24 4.46 -10.80
CA ILE A 10 -6.70 3.84 -9.57
C ILE A 10 -7.46 4.32 -8.33
N SER A 11 -7.78 5.62 -8.24
CA SER A 11 -8.53 6.14 -7.09
C SER A 11 -9.95 5.57 -7.04
N SER A 12 -10.63 5.49 -8.19
CA SER A 12 -11.97 4.89 -8.30
C SER A 12 -11.93 3.42 -7.90
N TRP A 13 -10.94 2.68 -8.38
CA TRP A 13 -10.74 1.28 -8.02
C TRP A 13 -10.52 1.08 -6.52
N ILE A 14 -9.67 1.90 -5.89
CA ILE A 14 -9.47 1.85 -4.43
C ILE A 14 -10.78 2.11 -3.69
N ILE A 15 -11.54 3.14 -4.06
CA ILE A 15 -12.81 3.46 -3.40
C ILE A 15 -13.81 2.30 -3.55
N ILE A 16 -14.05 1.86 -4.79
CA ILE A 16 -15.05 0.81 -5.10
C ILE A 16 -14.68 -0.49 -4.38
N SER A 17 -13.43 -0.94 -4.49
CA SER A 17 -13.00 -2.18 -3.85
C SER A 17 -13.05 -2.14 -2.32
N ARG A 18 -12.86 -0.97 -1.69
CA ARG A 18 -13.02 -0.82 -0.23
C ARG A 18 -14.49 -0.79 0.19
N ILE A 19 -15.37 -0.18 -0.60
CA ILE A 19 -16.82 -0.22 -0.36
C ILE A 19 -17.34 -1.66 -0.47
N LEU A 20 -16.92 -2.39 -1.52
CA LEU A 20 -17.30 -3.80 -1.70
C LEU A 20 -16.80 -4.67 -0.54
N ASP A 21 -15.55 -4.49 -0.12
CA ASP A 21 -14.98 -5.24 1.00
C ASP A 21 -15.78 -4.99 2.29
N VAL A 22 -16.02 -3.72 2.65
CA VAL A 22 -16.84 -3.37 3.83
C VAL A 22 -18.25 -3.95 3.73
N TYR A 23 -18.88 -3.85 2.57
CA TYR A 23 -20.23 -4.36 2.35
C TYR A 23 -20.32 -5.87 2.55
N TYR A 24 -19.46 -6.65 1.90
CA TYR A 24 -19.48 -8.10 2.01
C TYR A 24 -19.04 -8.59 3.40
N THR A 25 -18.05 -7.94 4.01
CA THR A 25 -17.67 -8.24 5.40
C THR A 25 -18.83 -7.99 6.35
N TYR A 26 -19.59 -6.90 6.19
CA TYR A 26 -20.76 -6.63 7.03
C TYR A 26 -21.84 -7.69 6.88
N GLN A 27 -22.10 -8.17 5.67
CA GLN A 27 -23.04 -9.27 5.44
C GLN A 27 -22.56 -10.59 6.07
N PHE A 28 -21.26 -10.85 6.06
CA PHE A 28 -20.68 -12.10 6.56
C PHE A 28 -20.47 -12.14 8.08
N THR A 29 -20.08 -11.02 8.70
CA THR A 29 -19.88 -10.88 10.15
C THR A 29 -20.42 -9.53 10.66
N PRO A 30 -21.75 -9.37 10.78
CA PRO A 30 -22.36 -8.11 11.22
C PRO A 30 -21.93 -7.66 12.62
N ASP A 31 -21.43 -8.57 13.44
CA ASP A 31 -20.93 -8.36 14.80
C ASP A 31 -19.40 -8.23 14.88
N LEU A 32 -18.68 -8.31 13.75
CA LEU A 32 -17.22 -8.32 13.63
C LEU A 32 -16.51 -9.49 14.33
N SER A 33 -17.23 -10.47 14.89
CA SER A 33 -16.65 -11.54 15.71
C SER A 33 -15.71 -12.47 14.93
N LYS A 34 -15.86 -12.54 13.60
CA LYS A 34 -15.04 -13.37 12.70
C LYS A 34 -14.08 -12.54 11.84
N GLU A 35 -13.99 -11.24 12.08
CA GLU A 35 -13.18 -10.36 11.24
C GLU A 35 -11.68 -10.55 11.51
N ALA A 36 -10.96 -10.90 10.46
CA ALA A 36 -9.54 -11.20 10.55
C ALA A 36 -8.65 -9.94 10.50
N ASN A 37 -9.20 -8.79 10.10
CA ASN A 37 -8.45 -7.52 10.06
C ASN A 37 -7.81 -7.25 11.43
N PRO A 38 -6.47 -7.05 11.49
CA PRO A 38 -5.75 -6.76 12.73
C PRO A 38 -6.33 -5.61 13.55
N ILE A 39 -6.96 -4.62 12.90
CA ILE A 39 -7.64 -3.50 13.58
C ILE A 39 -8.77 -4.02 14.49
N VAL A 40 -9.48 -5.07 14.09
CA VAL A 40 -10.51 -5.70 14.92
C VAL A 40 -9.90 -6.75 15.83
N SER A 41 -9.14 -7.69 15.26
CA SER A 41 -8.68 -8.89 15.97
C SER A 41 -7.55 -8.64 16.98
N ILE A 42 -6.74 -7.60 16.80
CA ILE A 42 -5.64 -7.23 17.71
C ILE A 42 -5.98 -5.99 18.53
N PHE A 43 -6.55 -4.96 17.90
CA PHE A 43 -6.88 -3.70 18.59
C PHE A 43 -8.29 -3.66 19.19
N GLY A 44 -9.09 -4.72 19.03
CA GLY A 44 -10.35 -4.92 19.73
C GLY A 44 -11.51 -4.01 19.28
N ILE A 45 -11.44 -3.45 18.07
CA ILE A 45 -12.53 -2.60 17.55
C ILE A 45 -13.75 -3.47 17.24
N SER A 46 -14.81 -3.32 18.02
CA SER A 46 -16.08 -4.05 17.87
C SER A 46 -17.21 -3.23 17.26
N SER A 47 -16.92 -2.02 16.77
CA SER A 47 -17.92 -1.11 16.20
C SER A 47 -17.67 -0.86 14.71
N TRP A 48 -18.68 -1.15 13.89
CA TRP A 48 -18.69 -0.86 12.46
C TRP A 48 -18.52 0.62 12.14
N SER A 49 -19.06 1.53 12.97
CA SER A 49 -18.92 2.97 12.73
C SER A 49 -17.48 3.42 12.92
N ILE A 50 -16.79 2.90 13.94
CA ILE A 50 -15.38 3.19 14.20
C ILE A 50 -14.51 2.59 13.09
N LEU A 51 -14.73 1.32 12.74
CA LEU A 51 -13.98 0.66 11.67
C LEU A 51 -14.14 1.39 10.33
N SER A 52 -15.37 1.74 9.96
CA SER A 52 -15.68 2.48 8.72
C SER A 52 -15.04 3.86 8.71
N PHE A 53 -15.04 4.57 9.84
CA PHE A 53 -14.36 5.86 9.97
C PHE A 53 -12.85 5.72 9.72
N ILE A 54 -12.19 4.74 10.36
CA ILE A 54 -10.75 4.50 10.18
C ILE A 54 -10.45 4.17 8.72
N ILE A 55 -11.19 3.24 8.11
CA ILE A 55 -11.02 2.88 6.70
C ILE A 55 -11.17 4.10 5.80
N THR A 56 -12.19 4.93 6.05
CA THR A 56 -12.43 6.15 5.27
C THR A 56 -11.27 7.13 5.36
N VAL A 57 -10.77 7.40 6.57
CA VAL A 57 -9.61 8.28 6.80
C VAL A 57 -8.37 7.74 6.06
N VAL A 58 -8.13 6.43 6.14
CA VAL A 58 -7.00 5.79 5.46
C VAL A 58 -7.14 5.90 3.94
N VAL A 59 -8.32 5.62 3.37
CA VAL A 59 -8.57 5.75 1.92
C VAL A 59 -8.35 7.17 1.43
N ILE A 60 -8.87 8.17 2.15
CA ILE A 60 -8.65 9.59 1.84
C ILE A 60 -7.15 9.90 1.84
N TYR A 61 -6.40 9.43 2.84
CA TYR A 61 -4.96 9.66 2.94
C TYR A 61 -4.17 8.99 1.80
N VAL A 62 -4.55 7.77 1.40
CA VAL A 62 -3.95 7.06 0.26
C VAL A 62 -4.18 7.84 -1.03
N ILE A 63 -5.41 8.29 -1.29
CA ILE A 63 -5.74 9.08 -2.49
C ILE A 63 -5.00 10.42 -2.48
N TYR A 64 -4.92 11.07 -1.32
CA TYR A 64 -4.18 12.34 -1.16
C TYR A 64 -2.69 12.17 -1.47
N THR A 65 -2.03 11.17 -0.89
CA THR A 65 -0.60 10.92 -1.14
C THR A 65 -0.34 10.49 -2.58
N PHE A 66 -1.28 9.75 -3.20
CA PHE A 66 -1.23 9.43 -4.63
C PHE A 66 -1.30 10.69 -5.50
N TYR A 67 -2.23 11.60 -5.18
CA TYR A 67 -2.37 12.88 -5.88
C TYR A 67 -1.06 13.67 -5.83
N LEU A 68 -0.39 13.72 -4.67
CA LEU A 68 0.90 14.39 -4.53
C LEU A 68 1.94 13.82 -5.49
N VAL A 69 2.09 12.50 -5.55
CA VAL A 69 3.09 11.85 -6.41
C VAL A 69 2.81 12.05 -7.89
N ILE A 70 1.54 12.05 -8.31
CA ILE A 70 1.17 12.18 -9.74
C ILE A 70 1.29 13.63 -10.24
N PHE A 71 0.79 14.59 -9.46
CA PHE A 71 0.60 15.97 -9.90
C PHE A 71 1.61 16.95 -9.32
N LYS A 72 2.29 16.61 -8.22
CA LYS A 72 3.26 17.50 -7.55
C LYS A 72 4.57 16.75 -7.29
N PRO A 73 5.26 16.22 -8.32
CA PRO A 73 6.39 15.31 -8.13
C PRO A 73 7.50 15.93 -7.26
N PHE A 74 8.11 15.09 -6.44
CA PHE A 74 9.20 15.43 -5.53
C PHE A 74 10.35 14.45 -5.76
N ASP A 75 11.56 14.96 -5.96
CA ASP A 75 12.72 14.09 -6.16
C ASP A 75 13.13 13.45 -4.83
N LEU A 76 13.01 12.13 -4.75
CA LEU A 76 13.41 11.33 -3.60
C LEU A 76 14.89 10.92 -3.68
N LEU A 77 15.54 11.08 -4.84
CA LEU A 77 16.92 10.64 -5.05
C LEU A 77 17.94 11.63 -4.48
N PRO A 78 19.11 11.13 -4.03
CA PRO A 78 20.20 12.01 -3.65
C PRO A 78 20.80 12.72 -4.89
N ASN A 79 21.50 13.82 -4.63
CA ASN A 79 22.27 14.55 -5.65
C ASN A 79 23.76 14.16 -5.64
N GLU A 80 24.26 13.66 -4.53
CA GLU A 80 25.66 13.29 -4.33
C GLU A 80 25.98 11.89 -4.87
N LYS A 81 27.22 11.69 -5.33
CA LYS A 81 27.75 10.38 -5.77
C LYS A 81 28.05 9.47 -4.57
N GLY A 82 28.27 8.17 -4.83
CA GLY A 82 28.76 7.21 -3.83
C GLY A 82 27.70 6.53 -2.94
N TYR A 83 26.43 6.53 -3.33
CA TYR A 83 25.39 5.71 -2.70
C TYR A 83 25.37 4.29 -3.26
N SER A 84 25.43 3.28 -2.38
CA SER A 84 25.11 1.90 -2.71
C SER A 84 23.59 1.68 -2.84
N TYR A 85 23.17 0.51 -3.34
CA TYR A 85 21.74 0.16 -3.39
C TYR A 85 21.08 0.22 -2.01
N SER A 86 21.73 -0.34 -0.97
CA SER A 86 21.28 -0.26 0.43
C SER A 86 21.07 1.20 0.88
N ASN A 87 22.02 2.07 0.54
CA ASN A 87 21.91 3.49 0.89
C ASN A 87 20.76 4.18 0.18
N ILE A 88 20.44 3.79 -1.06
CA ILE A 88 19.31 4.35 -1.79
C ILE A 88 17.98 3.94 -1.16
N ILE A 89 17.81 2.68 -0.75
CA ILE A 89 16.60 2.24 -0.03
C ILE A 89 16.37 3.13 1.19
N ALA A 90 17.40 3.31 2.02
CA ALA A 90 17.33 4.15 3.21
C ALA A 90 17.04 5.61 2.85
N TYR A 91 17.73 6.16 1.85
CA TYR A 91 17.60 7.57 1.46
C TYR A 91 16.21 7.91 0.90
N LEU A 92 15.59 7.00 0.13
CA LEU A 92 14.25 7.21 -0.42
C LEU A 92 13.25 7.53 0.69
N PHE A 93 13.30 6.81 1.81
CA PHE A 93 12.43 7.04 2.97
C PHE A 93 13.00 8.14 3.89
N LEU A 94 14.22 7.97 4.37
CA LEU A 94 14.80 8.79 5.44
C LEU A 94 15.33 10.15 4.97
N GLY A 95 15.83 10.23 3.73
CA GLY A 95 16.51 11.42 3.21
C GLY A 95 17.94 11.63 3.73
N VAL A 96 18.53 10.59 4.32
CA VAL A 96 19.92 10.56 4.81
C VAL A 96 20.61 9.26 4.36
N LYS A 97 21.93 9.31 4.19
CA LYS A 97 22.74 8.15 3.78
C LYS A 97 22.92 7.21 4.96
N GLU A 98 22.23 6.06 4.90
CA GLU A 98 22.17 5.09 5.99
C GLU A 98 22.11 3.66 5.44
N SER A 99 22.17 2.65 6.30
CA SER A 99 21.84 1.27 5.93
C SER A 99 20.33 1.10 5.74
N TRP A 100 19.90 0.24 4.80
CA TRP A 100 18.49 -0.06 4.54
C TRP A 100 17.71 -0.49 5.78
N LEU A 101 18.35 -1.18 6.73
CA LEU A 101 17.74 -1.59 8.00
C LEU A 101 17.23 -0.41 8.83
N SER A 102 17.79 0.78 8.62
CA SER A 102 17.39 2.02 9.32
C SER A 102 15.96 2.43 9.01
N VAL A 103 15.38 1.97 7.90
CA VAL A 103 13.99 2.27 7.52
C VAL A 103 12.98 1.76 8.57
N PHE A 104 13.31 0.69 9.30
CA PHE A 104 12.39 0.08 10.26
C PHE A 104 12.36 0.79 11.63
N TYR A 105 13.38 1.59 11.96
CA TYR A 105 13.52 2.16 13.31
C TYR A 105 13.86 3.65 13.34
N LYS A 106 14.19 4.30 12.21
CA LYS A 106 14.43 5.75 12.14
C LYS A 106 13.24 6.47 11.49
N PHE A 107 12.98 7.68 11.96
CA PHE A 107 12.02 8.59 11.34
C PHE A 107 12.65 9.35 10.16
N PRO A 108 11.85 9.69 9.13
CA PRO A 108 12.34 10.43 7.99
C PRO A 108 12.65 11.88 8.35
N LYS A 109 13.68 12.45 7.70
CA LYS A 109 14.14 13.83 7.92
C LYS A 109 13.04 14.88 7.71
N SER A 110 12.01 14.55 6.93
CA SER A 110 10.84 15.43 6.78
C SER A 110 9.55 14.65 6.54
N TYR A 111 8.46 15.17 7.11
CA TYR A 111 7.11 14.67 6.85
C TYR A 111 6.74 14.75 5.36
N LYS A 112 7.24 15.78 4.65
CA LYS A 112 7.06 15.90 3.20
C LYS A 112 7.61 14.65 2.48
N ARG A 113 8.87 14.28 2.72
CA ARG A 113 9.49 13.10 2.11
C ARG A 113 8.71 11.83 2.41
N MET A 114 8.29 11.65 3.67
CA MET A 114 7.46 10.52 4.09
C MET A 114 6.19 10.39 3.23
N LYS A 115 5.43 11.48 3.05
CA LYS A 115 4.22 11.49 2.22
C LYS A 115 4.47 11.07 0.78
N TYR A 116 5.59 11.50 0.18
CA TYR A 116 5.94 11.12 -1.18
C TYR A 116 6.38 9.67 -1.30
N TYR A 117 7.19 9.18 -0.36
CA TYR A 117 7.58 7.77 -0.31
C TYR A 117 6.34 6.87 -0.19
N ILE A 118 5.48 7.17 0.78
CA ILE A 118 4.22 6.46 1.01
C ILE A 118 3.29 6.56 -0.19
N GLY A 119 3.21 7.72 -0.86
CA GLY A 119 2.38 7.93 -2.05
C GLY A 119 2.80 7.13 -3.28
N HIS A 120 4.03 6.62 -3.33
CA HIS A 120 4.44 5.66 -4.36
C HIS A 120 4.03 4.22 -4.02
N ILE A 121 3.91 3.89 -2.74
CA ILE A 121 3.72 2.53 -2.26
C ILE A 121 2.25 2.23 -2.00
N LEU A 122 1.60 3.00 -1.12
CA LEU A 122 0.25 2.69 -0.65
C LEU A 122 -0.81 2.59 -1.76
N PRO A 123 -0.87 3.48 -2.78
CA PRO A 123 -1.93 3.39 -3.77
C PRO A 123 -1.88 2.08 -4.57
N VAL A 124 -0.66 1.62 -4.91
CA VAL A 124 -0.46 0.34 -5.60
C VAL A 124 -0.83 -0.82 -4.68
N SER A 125 -0.38 -0.78 -3.41
CA SER A 125 -0.72 -1.80 -2.43
C SER A 125 -2.23 -1.89 -2.17
N PHE A 126 -2.93 -0.76 -2.01
CA PHE A 126 -4.37 -0.72 -1.79
C PHE A 126 -5.16 -1.18 -3.01
N ALA A 127 -4.74 -0.79 -4.22
CA ALA A 127 -5.33 -1.29 -5.44
C ALA A 127 -5.18 -2.82 -5.55
N TYR A 128 -4.01 -3.35 -5.19
CA TYR A 128 -3.75 -4.79 -5.20
C TYR A 128 -4.56 -5.55 -4.14
N VAL A 129 -4.58 -5.06 -2.89
CA VAL A 129 -5.42 -5.62 -1.82
C VAL A 129 -6.89 -5.59 -2.23
N GLY A 130 -7.35 -4.50 -2.85
CA GLY A 130 -8.69 -4.38 -3.40
C GLY A 130 -9.02 -5.45 -4.43
N LEU A 131 -8.07 -5.80 -5.31
CA LEU A 131 -8.21 -6.89 -6.27
C LEU A 131 -8.33 -8.25 -5.61
N ILE A 132 -7.40 -8.58 -4.71
CA ILE A 132 -7.41 -9.88 -4.05
C ILE A 132 -8.68 -10.08 -3.21
N THR A 133 -9.08 -9.08 -2.43
CA THR A 133 -10.29 -9.14 -1.60
C THR A 133 -11.56 -9.20 -2.44
N THR A 134 -11.64 -8.46 -3.55
CA THR A 134 -12.80 -8.56 -4.46
C THR A 134 -12.91 -9.95 -5.08
N ILE A 135 -11.80 -10.52 -5.56
CA ILE A 135 -11.78 -11.90 -6.10
C ILE A 135 -12.19 -12.89 -5.01
N MET A 136 -11.67 -12.73 -3.80
CA MET A 136 -12.05 -13.55 -2.65
C MET A 136 -13.57 -13.49 -2.39
N TRP A 137 -14.17 -12.31 -2.33
CA TRP A 137 -15.61 -12.18 -2.10
C TRP A 137 -16.44 -12.75 -3.24
N LEU A 138 -16.00 -12.59 -4.49
CA LEU A 138 -16.65 -13.22 -5.63
C LEU A 138 -16.61 -14.75 -5.53
N LEU A 139 -15.50 -15.34 -5.10
CA LEU A 139 -15.39 -16.78 -4.89
C LEU A 139 -16.28 -17.26 -3.75
N ILE A 140 -16.27 -16.57 -2.60
CA ILE A 140 -17.13 -16.90 -1.44
C ILE A 140 -18.61 -16.92 -1.85
N ASN A 141 -19.07 -15.91 -2.59
CA ASN A 141 -20.48 -15.76 -2.90
C ASN A 141 -20.98 -16.69 -4.02
N ASN A 142 -20.08 -17.23 -4.86
CA ASN A 142 -20.46 -18.01 -6.04
C ASN A 142 -20.00 -19.48 -5.98
N THR A 143 -19.30 -19.91 -4.92
CA THR A 143 -18.88 -21.31 -4.76
C THR A 143 -19.36 -21.84 -3.41
N GLU A 144 -20.23 -22.86 -3.43
CA GLU A 144 -20.88 -23.38 -2.20
C GLU A 144 -19.89 -24.04 -1.22
N SER A 145 -18.75 -24.57 -1.69
CA SER A 145 -17.85 -25.41 -0.88
C SER A 145 -16.34 -25.18 -1.08
N PHE A 146 -15.91 -24.68 -2.24
CA PHE A 146 -14.48 -24.60 -2.55
C PHE A 146 -13.74 -23.56 -1.71
N TYR A 147 -14.37 -22.43 -1.37
CA TYR A 147 -13.68 -21.40 -0.61
C TYR A 147 -13.62 -21.70 0.89
N THR A 148 -14.69 -22.23 1.47
CA THR A 148 -14.80 -22.51 2.92
C THR A 148 -13.86 -23.62 3.40
N GLU A 149 -13.54 -24.60 2.56
CA GLU A 149 -12.61 -25.68 2.91
C GLU A 149 -11.12 -25.30 2.77
N TYR A 150 -10.79 -24.41 1.83
CA TYR A 150 -9.40 -24.06 1.49
C TYR A 150 -8.96 -22.69 2.00
N TYR A 151 -9.89 -21.82 2.40
CA TYR A 151 -9.58 -20.53 2.99
C TYR A 151 -8.84 -20.70 4.30
N ARG A 152 -7.57 -20.31 4.31
CA ARG A 152 -6.81 -20.11 5.54
C ARG A 152 -6.22 -18.72 5.51
N LEU A 153 -6.49 -17.94 6.56
CA LEU A 153 -6.02 -16.57 6.72
C LEU A 153 -4.52 -16.42 6.37
N LYS A 154 -3.69 -17.38 6.81
CA LYS A 154 -2.26 -17.40 6.51
C LYS A 154 -1.93 -17.35 5.01
N TYR A 155 -2.70 -18.04 4.16
CA TYR A 155 -2.45 -18.07 2.72
C TYR A 155 -2.86 -16.75 2.08
N VAL A 156 -3.99 -16.17 2.50
CA VAL A 156 -4.42 -14.85 2.03
C VAL A 156 -3.42 -13.76 2.41
N LEU A 157 -2.88 -13.80 3.62
CA LEU A 157 -1.81 -12.89 4.04
C LEU A 157 -0.55 -13.04 3.17
N VAL A 158 -0.14 -14.26 2.82
CA VAL A 158 1.01 -14.49 1.93
C VAL A 158 0.74 -13.95 0.52
N ILE A 159 -0.45 -14.23 -0.04
CA ILE A 159 -0.87 -13.75 -1.35
C ILE A 159 -0.90 -12.21 -1.40
N ILE A 160 -1.29 -11.55 -0.31
CA ILE A 160 -1.31 -10.09 -0.21
C ILE A 160 0.11 -9.52 -0.02
N LEU A 161 0.88 -10.04 0.94
CA LEU A 161 2.14 -9.44 1.36
C LEU A 161 3.28 -9.67 0.36
N LEU A 162 3.37 -10.86 -0.23
CA LEU A 162 4.49 -11.22 -1.11
C LEU A 162 4.59 -10.28 -2.35
N PRO A 163 3.49 -9.97 -3.05
CA PRO A 163 3.53 -9.05 -4.20
C PRO A 163 3.77 -7.60 -3.80
N ILE A 164 3.29 -7.16 -2.63
CA ILE A 164 3.59 -5.82 -2.10
C ILE A 164 5.09 -5.68 -1.80
N VAL A 165 5.69 -6.66 -1.12
CA VAL A 165 7.13 -6.66 -0.82
C VAL A 165 7.94 -6.71 -2.12
N SER A 166 7.55 -7.57 -3.06
CA SER A 166 8.17 -7.66 -4.38
C SER A 166 8.09 -6.34 -5.14
N PHE A 167 6.93 -5.67 -5.11
CA PHE A 167 6.75 -4.36 -5.72
C PHE A 167 7.68 -3.31 -5.11
N ILE A 168 7.76 -3.24 -3.77
CA ILE A 168 8.65 -2.29 -3.07
C ILE A 168 10.09 -2.52 -3.49
N PHE A 169 10.54 -3.78 -3.53
CA PHE A 169 11.91 -4.14 -3.92
C PHE A 169 12.21 -3.76 -5.39
N VAL A 170 11.30 -4.08 -6.31
CA VAL A 170 11.44 -3.71 -7.73
C VAL A 170 11.46 -2.19 -7.88
N TRP A 171 10.56 -1.48 -7.20
CA TRP A 171 10.51 -0.02 -7.25
C TRP A 171 11.79 0.62 -6.71
N THR A 172 12.32 0.17 -5.57
CA THR A 172 13.60 0.69 -5.03
C THR A 172 14.76 0.40 -5.97
N TYR A 173 14.77 -0.77 -6.61
CA TYR A 173 15.80 -1.12 -7.60
C TYR A 173 15.73 -0.22 -8.84
N LEU A 174 14.52 0.08 -9.34
CA LEU A 174 14.33 1.03 -10.44
C LEU A 174 14.77 2.44 -10.05
N MET A 175 14.52 2.88 -8.82
CA MET A 175 14.99 4.16 -8.31
C MET A 175 16.52 4.21 -8.22
N TYR A 176 17.17 3.10 -7.84
CA TYR A 176 18.64 3.00 -7.87
C TYR A 176 19.20 3.12 -9.29
N LYS A 177 18.60 2.44 -10.27
CA LYS A 177 18.98 2.62 -11.69
C LYS A 177 18.80 4.06 -12.15
N LYS A 178 17.70 4.72 -11.78
CA LYS A 178 17.48 6.15 -12.09
C LYS A 178 18.56 7.04 -11.47
N TYR A 179 18.97 6.78 -10.24
CA TYR A 179 20.07 7.48 -9.58
C TYR A 179 21.39 7.30 -10.33
N LEU A 180 21.76 6.07 -10.70
CA LEU A 180 22.98 5.81 -11.48
C LEU A 180 22.96 6.55 -12.83
N ASN A 181 21.81 6.59 -13.50
CA ASN A 181 21.67 7.31 -14.76
C ASN A 181 21.74 8.83 -14.59
N LYS A 182 21.11 9.39 -13.54
CA LYS A 182 21.18 10.82 -13.20
C LYS A 182 22.62 11.30 -13.04
N LEU A 183 23.50 10.45 -12.50
CA LEU A 183 24.92 10.75 -12.31
C LEU A 183 25.81 10.55 -13.55
N ARG A 184 25.32 9.90 -14.61
CA ARG A 184 26.04 9.75 -15.88
C ARG A 184 25.89 10.99 -16.77
N ILE A 185 24.80 11.72 -16.57
CA ILE A 185 24.45 12.92 -17.36
C ILE A 185 25.07 14.18 -16.73
N ASN A 186 25.52 14.10 -15.46
CA ASN A 186 26.16 15.17 -14.68
C ASN A 186 27.64 14.89 -14.37
#